data_AF-A0A934C4Q0-F1
#
_entry.id   AF-A0A934C4Q0-F1
#
_cell.length_a   1.000
_cell.length_b   1.000
_cell.length_c   1.000
_cell.angle_alpha   90.00
_cell.angle_beta   90.00
_cell.angle_gamma   90.00
#
_symmetry.space_group_name_H-M   'P 1'
#
loop_
_entity.id
_entity.type
_entity.pdbx_description
1 polymer ?
#
loop_
_entity_poly.entity_id
_entity_poly.type
_entity_poly.pdbx_seq_one_letter_code
_entity_poly.pdbx_strand_id
1 'polypeptide(L)'
;MAATPPAAGGQLKLRVFHCELAGTPAVNPPLRLVILLEGTLVRAGDSSEAGTLYLRFESKPRKYMEWAKDNADALRKEWQAAASQLAAQTLDWLGGTVPPPFLRPHFKVDLMTGQMHVIR
;
A
#
# COMPACT_ATOMS: atom_id res chain seq x y z
N MET A 1 41.95 -9.40 -6.05
CA MET A 1 40.81 -8.52 -6.33
C MET A 1 39.68 -8.92 -5.40
N ALA A 2 39.37 -8.12 -4.38
CA ALA A 2 38.25 -8.41 -3.49
C ALA A 2 36.95 -8.10 -4.24
N ALA A 3 36.07 -9.10 -4.37
CA ALA A 3 34.73 -8.90 -4.90
C ALA A 3 33.99 -7.91 -3.99
N THR A 4 33.56 -6.79 -4.55
CA THR A 4 32.66 -5.86 -3.86
C THR A 4 31.46 -6.65 -3.36
N PRO A 5 31.14 -6.65 -2.05
CA PRO A 5 29.98 -7.37 -1.54
C PRO A 5 28.72 -6.85 -2.27
N PRO A 6 27.78 -7.74 -2.66
CA PRO A 6 26.56 -7.31 -3.31
C PRO A 6 25.87 -6.29 -2.42
N ALA A 7 25.48 -5.15 -3.01
CA ALA A 7 24.78 -4.10 -2.29
C ALA A 7 23.59 -4.72 -1.55
N ALA A 8 23.58 -4.59 -0.23
CA ALA A 8 22.53 -5.07 0.65
C ALA A 8 21.25 -4.24 0.40
N GLY A 9 20.53 -4.60 -0.67
CA GLY A 9 19.28 -3.97 -1.08
C GLY A 9 18.10 -4.93 -0.94
N GLY A 10 16.92 -4.37 -0.76
CA GLY A 10 15.64 -5.07 -0.86
C GLY A 10 14.71 -4.33 -1.82
N GLN A 11 13.85 -5.06 -2.53
CA GLN A 11 12.76 -4.51 -3.32
C GLN A 11 11.45 -4.75 -2.56
N LEU A 12 10.69 -3.68 -2.30
CA LEU A 12 9.31 -3.82 -1.83
C LEU A 12 8.38 -3.83 -3.05
N LYS A 13 7.56 -4.87 -3.17
CA LYS A 13 6.47 -4.96 -4.14
C LYS A 13 5.16 -4.74 -3.39
N LEU A 14 4.39 -3.76 -3.82
CA LEU A 14 3.05 -3.48 -3.27
C LEU A 14 2.01 -3.82 -4.33
N ARG A 15 0.97 -4.55 -3.93
CA ARG A 15 -0.13 -4.97 -4.81
C ARG A 15 -1.46 -4.73 -4.11
N VAL A 16 -2.30 -3.87 -4.68
CA VAL A 16 -3.72 -3.82 -4.30
C VAL A 16 -4.38 -5.02 -4.98
N PHE A 17 -4.86 -5.97 -4.18
CA PHE A 17 -5.50 -7.18 -4.71
C PHE A 17 -7.01 -7.18 -4.53
N HIS A 18 -7.55 -6.26 -3.72
CA HIS A 18 -8.98 -6.07 -3.55
C HIS A 18 -9.31 -4.59 -3.36
N CYS A 19 -10.33 -4.12 -4.06
CA CYS A 19 -10.85 -2.77 -3.91
C CYS A 19 -12.34 -2.76 -4.27
N GLU A 20 -13.21 -2.45 -3.32
CA GLU A 20 -14.65 -2.41 -3.55
C GLU A 20 -15.37 -1.40 -2.64
N LEU A 21 -16.61 -1.07 -3.02
CA LEU A 21 -17.59 -0.46 -2.12
C LEU A 21 -18.48 -1.56 -1.54
N ALA A 22 -18.22 -1.96 -0.30
CA ALA A 22 -18.94 -3.02 0.40
C ALA A 22 -20.06 -2.48 1.31
N GLY A 23 -21.20 -3.15 1.36
CA GLY A 23 -22.30 -2.82 2.26
C GLY A 23 -23.22 -4.01 2.49
N THR A 24 -24.11 -3.91 3.48
CA THR A 24 -25.09 -4.96 3.74
C THR A 24 -26.15 -5.01 2.65
N PRO A 25 -26.65 -6.18 2.25
CA PRO A 25 -27.74 -6.27 1.27
C PRO A 25 -29.01 -5.58 1.79
N ALA A 26 -29.33 -4.41 1.26
CA ALA A 26 -30.55 -3.65 1.53
C ALA A 26 -30.84 -2.68 0.36
N VAL A 27 -32.00 -2.00 0.37
CA VAL A 27 -32.27 -0.91 -0.58
C VAL A 27 -31.49 0.33 -0.13
N ASN A 28 -30.50 0.75 -0.93
CA ASN A 28 -29.57 1.87 -0.66
C ASN A 28 -28.84 1.77 0.70
N PRO A 29 -28.04 0.71 0.91
CA PRO A 29 -27.32 0.52 2.16
C PRO A 29 -26.17 1.53 2.28
N PRO A 30 -25.73 1.85 3.50
CA PRO A 30 -24.45 2.49 3.69
C PRO A 30 -23.32 1.59 3.15
N LEU A 31 -22.52 2.13 2.23
CA LEU A 31 -21.36 1.49 1.62
C LEU A 31 -20.06 2.02 2.27
N ARG A 32 -19.05 1.16 2.36
CA ARG A 32 -17.69 1.46 2.81
C ARG A 32 -16.70 1.15 1.70
N LEU A 33 -15.70 2.00 1.51
CA LEU A 33 -14.55 1.69 0.67
C LEU A 33 -13.65 0.71 1.43
N VAL A 34 -13.46 -0.47 0.86
CA VAL A 34 -12.58 -1.52 1.38
C VAL A 34 -11.43 -1.68 0.41
N ILE A 35 -10.19 -1.56 0.92
CA ILE A 35 -8.97 -1.79 0.14
C ILE A 35 -8.12 -2.82 0.88
N LEU A 36 -7.71 -3.87 0.17
CA LEU A 36 -6.73 -4.83 0.66
C LEU A 36 -5.43 -4.72 -0.14
N LEU A 37 -4.34 -4.57 0.60
CA LEU A 37 -2.99 -4.41 0.07
C LEU A 37 -2.13 -5.58 0.53
N GLU A 38 -1.39 -6.17 -0.40
CA GLU A 38 -0.32 -7.11 -0.14
C GLU A 38 1.02 -6.42 -0.39
N GLY A 39 1.94 -6.51 0.57
CA GLY A 39 3.29 -6.01 0.43
C GLY A 39 4.30 -7.13 0.61
N THR A 40 5.13 -7.38 -0.40
CA THR A 40 6.15 -8.43 -0.39
C THR A 40 7.53 -7.81 -0.47
N LEU A 41 8.37 -8.06 0.53
CA LEU A 41 9.77 -7.67 0.56
C LEU A 41 10.61 -8.78 -0.07
N VAL A 42 11.35 -8.44 -1.11
CA VAL A 42 12.23 -9.36 -1.84
C VAL A 42 13.68 -8.92 -1.64
N ARG A 43 14.56 -9.84 -1.28
CA ARG A 43 15.99 -9.56 -1.12
C ARG A 43 16.67 -9.42 -2.49
N ALA A 44 17.48 -8.38 -2.69
CA ALA A 44 18.11 -8.15 -3.99
C ALA A 44 19.20 -9.18 -4.35
N GLY A 45 19.81 -9.84 -3.35
CA GLY A 45 20.93 -10.75 -3.56
C GLY A 45 20.54 -12.10 -4.16
N ASP A 46 19.39 -12.65 -3.78
CA ASP A 46 18.94 -14.00 -4.14
C ASP A 46 17.49 -14.02 -4.67
N SER A 47 16.83 -12.85 -4.76
CA SER A 47 15.41 -12.73 -5.09
C SER A 47 14.47 -13.52 -4.17
N SER A 48 14.96 -13.94 -3.00
CA SER A 48 14.13 -14.62 -2.00
C SER A 48 13.17 -13.65 -1.35
N GLU A 49 11.98 -14.14 -1.01
CA GLU A 49 11.03 -13.39 -0.20
C GLU A 49 11.54 -13.30 1.24
N ALA A 50 11.74 -12.08 1.71
CA ALA A 50 12.14 -11.78 3.07
C ALA A 50 10.93 -11.63 4.01
N GLY A 51 9.76 -11.32 3.45
CA GLY A 51 8.50 -11.28 4.20
C GLY A 51 7.36 -10.72 3.38
N THR A 52 6.14 -11.08 3.77
CA THR A 52 4.90 -10.55 3.20
C THR A 52 4.03 -9.96 4.31
N LEU A 53 3.33 -8.88 3.98
CA LEU A 53 2.43 -8.16 4.86
C LEU A 53 1.07 -7.98 4.17
N TYR A 54 -0.01 -8.07 4.93
CA TYR A 54 -1.37 -7.84 4.44
C TYR A 54 -2.00 -6.69 5.22
N LEU A 55 -2.39 -5.63 4.53
CA LEU A 55 -3.09 -4.49 5.14
C LEU A 55 -4.51 -4.39 4.62
N ARG A 56 -5.36 -3.86 5.50
CA ARG A 56 -6.76 -3.55 5.20
C ARG A 56 -7.04 -2.11 5.59
N PHE A 57 -7.61 -1.37 4.65
CA PHE A 57 -8.26 -0.09 4.92
C PHE A 57 -9.78 -0.25 4.78
N GLU A 58 -10.51 0.43 5.65
CA GLU A 58 -11.97 0.51 5.59
C GLU A 58 -12.43 1.92 5.93
N SER A 59 -13.16 2.56 5.01
CA SER A 59 -13.69 3.90 5.23
C SER A 59 -14.89 3.89 6.19
N LYS A 60 -15.29 5.11 6.61
CA LYS A 60 -16.60 5.29 7.23
C LYS A 60 -17.74 4.93 6.25
N PRO A 61 -18.88 4.42 6.76
CA PRO A 61 -20.06 4.16 5.94
C PRO A 61 -20.67 5.45 5.39
N ARG A 62 -21.05 5.43 4.11
CA ARG A 62 -21.76 6.52 3.40
C ARG A 62 -22.82 5.95 2.47
N LYS A 63 -23.91 6.68 2.24
CA LYS A 63 -24.93 6.26 1.26
C LYS A 63 -24.36 6.30 -0.16
N TYR A 64 -24.90 5.50 -1.08
CA TYR A 64 -24.46 5.51 -2.48
C TYR A 64 -24.49 6.92 -3.10
N MET A 65 -25.56 7.68 -2.86
CA MET A 65 -25.71 9.05 -3.36
C MET A 65 -24.63 10.00 -2.81
N GLU A 66 -24.11 9.75 -1.61
CA GLU A 66 -23.03 10.55 -1.02
C GLU A 66 -21.67 10.21 -1.65
N TRP A 67 -21.46 8.95 -2.02
CA TRP A 67 -20.28 8.54 -2.78
C TRP A 67 -20.26 9.14 -4.19
N ALA A 68 -21.41 9.29 -4.83
CA ALA A 68 -21.54 9.85 -6.18
C ALA A 68 -21.60 11.39 -6.21
N LYS A 69 -21.87 12.03 -5.07
CA LYS A 69 -22.02 13.49 -4.98
C LYS A 69 -20.74 14.22 -5.38
N ASP A 70 -20.91 15.42 -5.95
CA ASP A 70 -19.83 16.36 -6.23
C ASP A 70 -18.72 15.71 -7.09
N ASN A 71 -19.13 14.96 -8.12
CA ASN A 71 -18.26 14.18 -8.98
C ASN A 71 -17.40 13.17 -8.19
N ALA A 72 -18.02 12.42 -7.28
CA ALA A 72 -17.36 11.44 -6.41
C ALA A 72 -16.23 11.99 -5.52
N ASP A 73 -16.40 13.21 -4.99
CA ASP A 73 -15.39 13.84 -4.14
C ASP A 73 -15.11 13.06 -2.84
N ALA A 74 -16.17 12.48 -2.25
CA ALA A 74 -16.03 11.62 -1.09
C ALA A 74 -15.16 10.40 -1.38
N LEU A 75 -15.30 9.78 -2.56
CA LEU A 75 -14.49 8.63 -2.96
C LEU A 75 -13.02 8.99 -3.08
N ARG A 76 -12.70 10.11 -3.74
CA ARG A 76 -11.31 10.59 -3.88
C ARG A 76 -10.65 10.86 -2.53
N LYS A 77 -11.37 11.52 -1.62
CA LYS A 77 -10.86 11.83 -0.28
C LYS A 77 -10.56 10.57 0.52
N GLU A 78 -11.47 9.62 0.53
CA GLU A 78 -11.30 8.36 1.26
C GLU A 78 -10.20 7.50 0.62
N TRP A 79 -10.05 7.51 -0.71
CA TRP A 79 -8.92 6.87 -1.39
C TRP A 79 -7.57 7.47 -0.98
N GLN A 80 -7.46 8.80 -0.96
CA GLN A 80 -6.23 9.48 -0.54
C GLN A 80 -5.89 9.21 0.93
N ALA A 81 -6.92 9.17 1.80
CA ALA A 81 -6.76 8.77 3.19
C ALA A 81 -6.27 7.32 3.30
N ALA A 82 -6.86 6.41 2.52
CA ALA A 82 -6.44 5.00 2.47
C ALA A 82 -4.98 4.87 2.04
N ALA A 83 -4.58 5.51 0.95
CA ALA A 83 -3.21 5.48 0.47
C ALA A 83 -2.22 5.99 1.53
N SER A 84 -2.55 7.08 2.21
CA SER A 84 -1.69 7.65 3.27
C SER A 84 -1.56 6.72 4.48
N GLN A 85 -2.68 6.12 4.92
CA GLN A 85 -2.69 5.19 6.05
C GLN A 85 -1.94 3.89 5.73
N LEU A 86 -2.18 3.30 4.56
CA LEU A 86 -1.51 2.07 4.12
C LEU A 86 -0.01 2.29 3.92
N ALA A 87 0.40 3.45 3.42
CA ALA A 87 1.81 3.81 3.32
C ALA A 87 2.47 3.91 4.71
N ALA A 88 1.82 4.57 5.68
CA ALA A 88 2.32 4.67 7.04
C ALA A 88 2.49 3.29 7.70
N GLN A 89 1.51 2.40 7.58
CA GLN A 89 1.57 1.03 8.10
C GLN A 89 2.67 0.19 7.42
N THR A 90 2.88 0.40 6.11
CA THR A 90 3.95 -0.25 5.37
C THR A 90 5.34 0.18 5.87
N LEU A 91 5.52 1.48 6.14
CA LEU A 91 6.77 2.02 6.68
C LEU A 91 7.03 1.53 8.11
N ASP A 92 5.99 1.44 8.94
CA ASP A 92 6.08 0.89 10.29
C ASP A 92 6.53 -0.58 10.26
N TRP A 93 5.90 -1.40 9.39
CA TRP A 93 6.30 -2.79 9.18
C TRP A 93 7.76 -2.92 8.71
N LEU A 94 8.21 -2.08 7.78
CA LEU A 94 9.61 -2.05 7.34
C LEU A 94 10.56 -1.69 8.49
N GLY A 95 10.20 -0.73 9.32
CA GLY A 95 11.00 -0.31 10.49
C GLY A 95 11.13 -1.40 11.55
N GLY A 96 10.11 -2.25 11.72
CA GLY A 96 10.13 -3.38 12.65
C GLY A 96 10.77 -4.67 12.10
N THR A 97 10.72 -4.89 10.79
CA THR A 97 11.11 -6.16 10.16
C THR A 97 12.55 -6.17 9.63
N VAL A 98 13.12 -4.99 9.35
CA VAL A 98 14.41 -4.87 8.65
C VAL A 98 15.51 -4.37 9.60
N PRO A 99 16.50 -5.21 9.99
CA PRO A 99 17.65 -4.73 10.75
C PRO A 99 18.53 -3.79 9.88
N PRO A 100 19.18 -2.75 10.43
CA PRO A 100 20.17 -1.98 9.66
C PRO A 100 21.33 -2.91 9.24
N PRO A 101 21.75 -2.95 7.95
CA PRO A 101 22.06 -1.77 7.12
C PRO A 101 21.20 -1.61 5.84
N PHE A 102 20.06 -2.31 5.72
CA PHE A 102 19.28 -2.37 4.47
C PHE A 102 18.48 -1.09 4.12
N LEU A 103 18.52 -0.05 4.97
CA LEU A 103 17.71 1.17 4.79
C LEU A 103 18.60 2.40 4.52
N ARG A 104 18.89 2.63 3.24
CA ARG A 104 18.95 4.00 2.71
C ARG A 104 18.03 4.11 1.51
N PRO A 105 16.72 4.29 1.71
CA PRO A 105 15.85 4.40 0.57
C PRO A 105 15.54 5.87 0.26
N HIS A 106 15.89 6.29 -0.94
CA HIS A 106 15.15 7.36 -1.61
C HIS A 106 14.00 6.69 -2.38
N PHE A 107 12.77 6.84 -1.88
CA PHE A 107 11.57 6.34 -2.56
C PHE A 107 10.83 7.48 -3.25
N LYS A 108 10.32 7.23 -4.45
CA LYS A 108 9.32 8.06 -5.11
C LYS A 108 8.09 7.21 -5.36
N VAL A 109 6.97 7.59 -4.75
CA VAL A 109 5.68 6.93 -4.95
C VAL A 109 4.97 7.62 -6.11
N ASP A 110 4.68 6.87 -7.18
CA ASP A 110 3.79 7.32 -8.24
C ASP A 110 2.35 6.92 -7.89
N LEU A 111 1.58 7.92 -7.44
CA LEU A 111 0.20 7.72 -6.99
C LEU A 111 -0.78 7.44 -8.14
N MET A 112 -0.38 7.66 -9.41
CA MET A 112 -1.24 7.47 -10.58
C MET A 112 -1.16 6.04 -11.12
N THR A 113 -0.03 5.36 -10.91
CA THR A 113 0.19 3.98 -11.34
C THR A 113 0.22 2.98 -10.19
N GLY A 114 0.29 3.45 -8.94
CA GLY A 114 0.49 2.62 -7.76
C GLY A 114 1.90 2.01 -7.68
N GLN A 115 2.83 2.46 -8.52
CA GLN A 115 4.20 1.95 -8.52
C GLN A 115 5.10 2.82 -7.61
N MET A 116 5.84 2.15 -6.72
CA MET A 116 6.88 2.80 -5.93
C MET A 116 8.23 2.56 -6.60
N HIS A 117 8.89 3.64 -7.02
CA HIS A 117 10.22 3.60 -7.63
C HIS A 117 11.28 3.86 -6.57
N VAL A 118 12.30 3.01 -6.53
CA VAL A 118 13.53 3.24 -5.75
C VAL A 118 14.44 4.13 -6.59
N ILE A 119 14.71 5.34 -6.13
CA ILE A 119 15.71 6.22 -6.74
C ILE A 119 17.06 5.84 -6.12
N ARG A 120 18.03 5.51 -6.99
CA ARG A 120 19.43 5.29 -6.60
C ARG A 120 20.17 6.62 -6.50
#